data_AF-A0A1F9HWQ5-F1
#
_entry.id   AF-A0A1F9HWQ5-F1
#
_cell.length_a   1.000
_cell.length_b   1.000
_cell.length_c   1.000
_cell.angle_alpha   90.00
_cell.angle_beta   90.00
_cell.angle_gamma   90.00
#
_symmetry.space_group_name_H-M   'P 1'
#
loop_
_entity.id
_entity.type
_entity.pdbx_description
1 polymer ?
#
loop_
_entity_poly.entity_id
_entity_poly.type
_entity_poly.pdbx_seq_one_letter_code
_entity_poly.pdbx_strand_id
1 'polypeptide(L)'
;MMRLIKEQKVQTQDGLKNLLRKHGFNVTQSSLSRDIAEVGLVKHGGTYALPPRSMSEGRLSIASIASAGTNLVVVKTLIGMAGPVGLTIDNHKIQNVMGTIAGDDTVFVATSVASHEPVKKEIKKLFKGE
;
A
#
# COMPACT_ATOMS: atom_id res chain seq x y z
N MET A 1 1.67 -14.78 -17.68
CA MET A 1 1.69 -14.42 -16.25
C MET A 1 0.51 -13.57 -15.83
N MET A 2 0.33 -12.35 -16.34
CA MET A 2 -0.71 -11.42 -15.86
C MET A 2 -2.14 -11.94 -15.92
N ARG A 3 -2.50 -12.64 -17.00
CA ARG A 3 -3.81 -13.29 -17.11
C ARG A 3 -4.06 -14.26 -15.94
N LEU A 4 -3.07 -15.09 -15.61
CA LEU A 4 -3.16 -16.10 -14.55
C LEU A 4 -3.26 -15.48 -13.15
N ILE A 5 -2.61 -14.35 -12.91
CA ILE A 5 -2.71 -13.62 -11.62
C ILE A 5 -4.08 -12.97 -11.46
N LYS A 6 -4.70 -12.50 -12.56
CA LYS A 6 -6.07 -11.98 -12.52
C LYS A 6 -7.13 -13.07 -12.36
N GLU A 7 -6.92 -14.22 -12.98
CA GLU A 7 -7.86 -15.35 -12.97
C GLU A 7 -7.74 -16.21 -11.70
N GLN A 8 -6.56 -16.25 -11.07
CA GLN A 8 -6.30 -17.10 -9.90
C GLN A 8 -5.69 -16.31 -8.74
N LYS A 9 -6.20 -16.55 -7.53
CA LYS A 9 -5.70 -15.95 -6.29
C LYS A 9 -4.35 -16.55 -5.90
N VAL A 10 -3.25 -15.97 -6.40
CA VAL A 10 -1.90 -16.47 -6.14
C VAL A 10 -1.25 -15.75 -4.95
N GLN A 11 -0.91 -16.48 -3.89
CA GLN A 11 -0.39 -15.90 -2.64
C GLN A 11 1.14 -15.86 -2.52
N THR A 12 1.84 -16.77 -3.22
CA THR A 12 3.28 -16.98 -3.07
C THR A 12 3.97 -17.07 -4.43
N GLN A 13 5.26 -16.75 -4.48
CA GLN A 13 6.05 -16.87 -5.71
C GLN A 13 6.16 -18.33 -6.14
N ASP A 14 6.29 -19.27 -5.19
CA ASP A 14 6.23 -20.70 -5.49
C ASP A 14 4.89 -21.12 -6.07
N GLY A 15 3.78 -20.58 -5.56
CA GLY A 15 2.45 -20.80 -6.12
C GLY A 15 2.36 -20.31 -7.57
N LEU A 16 2.88 -19.10 -7.83
CA LEU A 16 2.90 -18.53 -9.18
C LEU A 16 3.80 -19.33 -10.13
N LYS A 17 4.99 -19.72 -9.68
CA LYS A 17 5.92 -20.58 -10.42
C LYS A 17 5.26 -21.89 -10.81
N ASN A 18 4.62 -22.58 -9.86
CA ASN A 18 3.94 -23.84 -10.12
C ASN A 18 2.76 -23.66 -11.10
N LEU A 19 2.01 -22.56 -10.97
CA LEU A 19 0.90 -22.24 -11.86
C LEU A 19 1.39 -21.98 -13.29
N LEU A 20 2.49 -21.24 -13.46
CA LEU A 20 3.12 -20.98 -14.74
C LEU A 20 3.65 -22.26 -15.40
N ARG A 21 4.29 -23.14 -14.62
CA ARG A 21 4.75 -24.45 -15.11
C ARG A 21 3.61 -25.34 -15.58
N LYS A 22 2.47 -25.34 -14.87
CA LYS A 22 1.26 -26.06 -15.31
C LYS A 22 0.71 -25.55 -16.65
N HIS A 23 0.99 -24.31 -17.02
CA HIS A 23 0.60 -23.72 -18.30
C HIS A 23 1.73 -23.77 -19.35
N GLY A 24 2.76 -24.60 -19.14
CA GLY A 24 3.84 -24.82 -20.10
C GLY A 24 4.99 -23.81 -20.06
N PHE A 25 4.99 -22.87 -19.11
CA PHE A 25 6.09 -21.90 -18.97
C PHE A 25 7.21 -22.46 -18.11
N ASN A 26 8.43 -22.49 -18.64
CA ASN A 26 9.61 -22.88 -17.86
C ASN A 26 10.18 -21.64 -17.17
N VAL A 27 9.89 -21.49 -15.87
CA VAL A 27 10.31 -20.34 -15.06
C VAL A 27 11.08 -20.79 -13.83
N THR A 28 12.14 -20.05 -13.48
CA THR A 28 12.87 -20.22 -12.22
C THR A 28 12.38 -19.23 -11.18
N GLN A 29 12.74 -19.42 -9.91
CA GLN A 29 12.43 -18.40 -8.89
C GLN A 29 13.12 -17.06 -9.19
N SER A 30 14.35 -17.09 -9.70
CA SER A 30 15.11 -15.89 -10.02
C SER A 30 14.51 -15.10 -11.18
N SER A 31 14.08 -15.78 -12.25
CA SER A 31 13.41 -15.11 -13.38
C SER A 31 12.07 -14.54 -12.95
N LEU A 32 11.29 -15.31 -12.19
CA LEU A 32 9.97 -14.88 -11.73
C LEU A 32 10.04 -13.68 -10.77
N SER A 33 11.04 -13.63 -9.90
CA SER A 33 11.26 -12.49 -9.01
C SER A 33 11.54 -11.21 -9.79
N ARG A 34 12.38 -11.29 -10.84
CA ARG A 34 12.66 -10.16 -11.74
C ARG A 34 11.40 -9.71 -12.48
N ASP A 35 10.64 -10.66 -13.04
CA ASP A 35 9.39 -10.35 -13.74
C ASP A 35 8.35 -9.68 -12.82
N ILE A 36 8.21 -10.16 -11.58
CA ILE A 36 7.30 -9.55 -10.57
C ILE A 36 7.68 -8.10 -10.31
N ALA A 37 8.99 -7.83 -10.14
CA ALA A 37 9.50 -6.48 -9.90
C ALA A 37 9.34 -5.58 -11.13
N GLU A 38 9.66 -6.09 -12.32
CA GLU A 38 9.58 -5.34 -13.58
C GLU A 38 8.14 -4.90 -13.89
N VAL A 39 7.17 -5.77 -13.64
CA VAL A 39 5.76 -5.43 -13.86
C VAL A 39 5.08 -4.82 -12.62
N GLY A 40 5.83 -4.59 -11.55
CA GLY A 40 5.39 -3.82 -10.38
C GLY A 40 4.27 -4.48 -9.57
N LEU A 41 4.17 -5.82 -9.57
CA LEU A 41 3.14 -6.52 -8.80
C LEU A 41 3.32 -6.31 -7.29
N VAL A 42 2.21 -6.10 -6.59
CA VAL A 42 2.16 -5.94 -5.14
C VAL A 42 1.34 -7.06 -4.51
N LYS A 43 1.49 -7.27 -3.19
CA LYS A 43 0.58 -8.14 -2.43
C LYS A 43 -0.60 -7.32 -1.92
N HIS A 44 -1.81 -7.82 -2.14
CA HIS A 44 -3.07 -7.21 -1.74
C HIS A 44 -4.00 -8.31 -1.23
N GLY A 45 -4.50 -8.19 0.01
CA GLY A 45 -5.30 -9.24 0.64
C GLY A 45 -4.62 -10.62 0.67
N GLY A 46 -3.28 -10.65 0.77
CA GLY A 46 -2.47 -11.88 0.75
C GLY A 46 -2.18 -12.46 -0.64
N THR A 47 -2.66 -11.85 -1.72
CA THR A 47 -2.47 -12.32 -3.11
C THR A 47 -1.71 -11.32 -3.96
N TYR A 48 -0.98 -11.78 -4.98
CA TYR A 48 -0.40 -10.90 -5.99
C TYR A 48 -1.49 -10.19 -6.78
N ALA A 49 -1.35 -8.88 -6.92
CA ALA A 49 -2.24 -8.04 -7.69
C ALA A 49 -1.43 -6.96 -8.42
N LEU A 50 -2.01 -6.44 -9.51
CA LEU A 50 -1.49 -5.21 -10.09
C LEU A 50 -1.64 -4.08 -9.07
N PRO A 51 -0.67 -3.15 -9.03
CA PRO A 51 -0.81 -1.96 -8.22
C PRO A 51 -2.08 -1.21 -8.69
N PRO A 52 -2.92 -0.73 -7.76
CA PRO A 52 -4.08 0.05 -8.14
C PRO A 52 -3.65 1.28 -8.94
N ARG A 53 -4.51 1.75 -9.85
CA ARG A 53 -4.22 2.81 -10.82
C ARG A 53 -3.65 4.09 -10.18
N SER A 54 -4.07 4.38 -8.94
CA SER A 54 -3.57 5.49 -8.12
C SER A 54 -2.05 5.39 -7.85
N MET A 55 -1.50 4.19 -7.65
CA MET A 55 -0.05 3.99 -7.53
C MET A 55 0.67 4.18 -8.86
N SER A 56 0.10 3.68 -9.97
CA SER A 56 0.74 3.78 -11.29
C SER A 56 0.77 5.22 -11.82
N GLU A 57 -0.18 6.05 -11.41
CA GLU A 57 -0.25 7.47 -11.77
C GLU A 57 0.48 8.38 -10.76
N GLY A 58 1.14 7.81 -9.74
CA GLY A 58 1.83 8.57 -8.69
C GLY A 58 0.90 9.38 -7.78
N ARG A 59 -0.42 9.20 -7.90
CA ARG A 59 -1.44 9.93 -7.14
C ARG A 59 -1.87 9.11 -5.93
N LEU A 60 -1.11 9.21 -4.85
CA LEU A 60 -1.56 8.70 -3.56
C LEU A 60 -2.73 9.55 -3.06
N SER A 61 -3.84 8.89 -2.73
CA SER A 61 -5.03 9.53 -2.17
C SER A 61 -5.48 8.83 -0.89
N ILE A 62 -6.09 9.60 0.00
CA ILE A 62 -6.70 9.08 1.23
C ILE A 62 -8.23 9.14 1.09
N ALA A 63 -8.91 8.10 1.56
CA ALA A 63 -10.36 8.00 1.52
C ALA A 63 -11.02 8.82 2.64
N SER A 64 -10.47 8.73 3.85
CA SER A 64 -10.92 9.54 4.99
C SER A 64 -9.85 9.66 6.06
N ILE A 65 -10.05 10.59 6.98
CA ILE A 65 -9.17 10.82 8.12
C ILE A 65 -9.99 11.22 9.34
N ALA A 66 -9.75 10.55 10.47
CA ALA A 66 -10.49 10.72 11.70
C ALA A 66 -9.58 10.70 12.92
N SER A 67 -10.03 11.34 14.00
CA SER A 67 -9.40 11.24 15.32
C SER A 67 -9.91 9.99 16.04
N ALA A 68 -9.05 9.27 16.75
CA ALA A 68 -9.42 8.16 17.63
C ALA A 68 -8.73 8.32 19.00
N GLY A 69 -9.49 8.67 20.03
CA GLY A 69 -8.93 8.95 21.35
C GLY A 69 -8.02 10.18 21.37
N THR A 70 -7.04 10.19 22.27
CA THR A 70 -6.19 11.35 22.56
C THR A 70 -4.90 11.45 21.75
N ASN A 71 -4.40 10.37 21.16
CA ASN A 71 -3.06 10.39 20.54
C ASN A 71 -3.03 9.68 19.19
N LEU A 72 -4.20 9.35 18.61
CA LEU A 72 -4.27 8.59 17.37
C LEU A 72 -5.10 9.32 16.32
N VAL A 73 -4.53 9.40 15.13
CA VAL A 73 -5.23 9.76 13.90
C VAL A 73 -5.29 8.52 13.02
N VAL A 74 -6.48 8.20 12.51
CA VAL A 74 -6.71 7.06 11.63
C VAL A 74 -6.94 7.59 10.22
N VAL A 75 -6.11 7.14 9.28
CA VAL A 75 -6.21 7.46 7.86
C VAL A 75 -6.70 6.22 7.12
N LYS A 76 -7.85 6.32 6.46
CA LYS A 76 -8.34 5.30 5.55
C LYS A 76 -7.84 5.58 4.14
N THR A 77 -7.45 4.53 3.44
CA THR A 77 -6.85 4.55 2.11
C THR A 77 -7.60 3.59 1.20
N LEU A 78 -7.28 3.56 -0.10
CA LEU A 78 -7.71 2.45 -0.93
C LEU A 78 -7.00 1.17 -0.48
N ILE A 79 -7.61 0.01 -0.73
CA ILE A 79 -7.04 -1.27 -0.31
C ILE A 79 -5.65 -1.45 -0.95
N GLY A 80 -4.66 -1.85 -0.14
CA GLY A 80 -3.24 -1.98 -0.49
C GLY A 80 -2.43 -0.67 -0.41
N MET A 81 -3.06 0.48 -0.15
CA MET A 81 -2.39 1.79 -0.18
C MET A 81 -1.88 2.27 1.17
N ALA A 82 -2.21 1.58 2.25
CA ALA A 82 -1.79 2.00 3.58
C ALA A 82 -0.27 2.08 3.72
N GLY A 83 0.47 1.12 3.16
CA GLY A 83 1.95 1.13 3.18
C GLY A 83 2.55 2.40 2.55
N PRO A 84 2.29 2.67 1.25
CA PRO A 84 2.74 3.89 0.59
C PRO A 84 2.30 5.19 1.27
N VAL A 85 1.07 5.26 1.79
CA VAL A 85 0.55 6.42 2.52
C VAL A 85 1.31 6.64 3.82
N GLY A 86 1.51 5.57 4.61
CA GLY A 86 2.28 5.63 5.87
C GLY A 86 3.72 6.11 5.64
N LEU A 87 4.40 5.52 4.65
CA LEU A 87 5.76 5.94 4.28
C LEU A 87 5.84 7.41 3.85
N THR A 88 4.82 7.89 3.12
CA THR A 88 4.75 9.29 2.70
C THR A 88 4.58 10.23 3.90
N ILE A 89 3.75 9.86 4.87
CA ILE A 89 3.55 10.63 6.12
C ILE A 89 4.85 10.67 6.95
N ASP A 90 5.50 9.53 7.14
CA ASP A 90 6.73 9.42 7.95
C ASP A 90 7.88 10.24 7.33
N ASN A 91 8.04 10.19 6.01
CA ASN A 91 9.08 10.93 5.31
C ASN A 91 8.87 12.45 5.35
N HIS A 92 7.62 12.92 5.49
CA HIS A 92 7.29 14.35 5.51
C HIS A 92 7.55 15.01 6.87
N LYS A 93 7.87 14.23 7.92
CA LYS A 93 8.25 14.72 9.26
C LYS A 93 7.28 15.78 9.81
N ILE A 94 5.97 15.53 9.67
CA ILE A 94 4.92 16.43 10.16
C ILE A 94 5.11 16.64 11.66
N GLN A 95 5.08 17.91 12.10
CA GLN A 95 5.21 18.25 13.51
C GLN A 95 4.15 17.51 14.35
N ASN A 96 4.58 16.99 15.50
CA ASN A 96 3.76 16.21 16.45
C ASN A 96 3.34 14.81 15.97
N VAL A 97 3.75 14.36 14.78
CA VAL A 97 3.62 12.94 14.39
C VAL A 97 4.82 12.16 14.91
N MET A 98 4.56 11.10 15.68
CA MET A 98 5.58 10.23 16.27
C MET A 98 5.94 9.03 15.37
N GLY A 99 5.04 8.67 14.47
CA GLY A 99 5.25 7.62 13.46
C GLY A 99 3.94 7.01 12.99
N THR A 100 4.04 6.10 12.01
CA THR A 100 2.88 5.37 11.48
C THR A 100 2.98 3.85 11.61
N ILE A 101 1.81 3.20 11.68
CA ILE A 101 1.66 1.76 11.47
C ILE A 101 0.65 1.57 10.33
N ALA A 102 1.09 0.94 9.24
CA ALA A 102 0.27 0.67 8.07
C ALA A 102 -0.23 -0.77 8.04
N GLY A 103 -1.54 -0.94 7.86
CA GLY A 103 -2.17 -2.20 7.49
C GLY A 103 -2.28 -2.34 5.97
N ASP A 104 -3.42 -2.83 5.49
CA ASP A 104 -3.72 -2.95 4.05
C ASP A 104 -4.45 -1.70 3.52
N ASP A 105 -5.53 -1.29 4.19
CA ASP A 105 -6.37 -0.13 3.83
C ASP A 105 -6.34 1.01 4.86
N THR A 106 -5.64 0.84 5.98
CA THR A 106 -5.68 1.73 7.14
C THR A 106 -4.28 2.06 7.64
N VAL A 107 -4.04 3.33 7.95
CA VAL A 107 -2.83 3.79 8.63
C VAL A 107 -3.19 4.39 9.97
N PHE A 108 -2.52 3.93 11.02
CA PHE A 108 -2.54 4.53 12.34
C PHE A 108 -1.39 5.52 12.44
N VAL A 109 -1.71 6.76 12.79
CA VAL A 109 -0.74 7.85 12.95
C VAL A 109 -0.71 8.22 14.42
N ALA A 110 0.38 7.90 15.09
CA ALA A 110 0.59 8.26 16.49
C ALA A 110 1.01 9.73 16.60
N THR A 111 0.40 10.47 17.52
CA THR A 111 0.66 11.90 17.71
C THR A 111 1.06 12.19 19.16
N SER A 112 1.92 13.19 19.36
CA SER A 112 2.37 13.62 20.69
C SER A 112 1.39 14.54 21.41
N VAL A 113 0.30 14.97 20.75
CA VAL A 113 -0.66 15.95 21.27
C VAL A 113 -2.11 15.53 20.96
N ALA A 114 -3.03 15.89 21.85
CA ALA A 114 -4.47 15.59 21.65
C ALA A 114 -5.18 16.47 20.62
N SER A 115 -4.59 17.60 20.25
CA SER A 115 -5.13 18.43 19.18
C SER A 115 -4.71 17.88 17.82
N HIS A 116 -5.58 17.10 17.19
CA HIS A 116 -5.28 16.46 15.91
C HIS A 116 -5.52 17.35 14.68
N GLU A 117 -6.21 18.50 14.79
CA GLU A 117 -6.55 19.33 13.62
C GLU A 117 -5.33 19.79 12.80
N PRO A 118 -4.23 20.28 13.41
CA PRO A 118 -3.04 20.65 12.64
C PRO A 118 -2.46 19.46 11.87
N VAL A 119 -2.34 18.30 12.53
CA VAL A 119 -1.83 17.06 11.91
C VAL A 119 -2.74 16.61 10.77
N LYS A 120 -4.06 16.58 10.99
CA LYS A 120 -5.03 16.21 9.94
C LYS A 120 -5.00 17.16 8.76
N LYS A 121 -4.79 18.46 8.98
CA LYS A 121 -4.69 19.46 7.92
C LYS A 121 -3.44 19.24 7.07
N GLU A 122 -2.29 18.99 7.69
CA GLU A 122 -1.05 18.69 6.96
C GLU A 122 -1.16 17.38 6.18
N ILE A 123 -1.64 16.30 6.80
CA ILE A 123 -1.88 15.02 6.11
C ILE A 123 -2.80 15.22 4.90
N LYS A 124 -3.91 15.96 5.04
CA LYS A 124 -4.81 16.23 3.91
C LYS A 124 -4.13 17.00 2.77
N LYS A 125 -3.18 17.90 3.06
CA LYS A 125 -2.45 18.63 2.01
C LYS A 125 -1.54 17.70 1.21
N LEU A 126 -0.90 16.73 1.86
CA LEU A 126 -0.01 15.76 1.19
C LEU A 126 -0.71 14.92 0.13
N PHE A 127 -1.99 14.62 0.34
CA PHE A 127 -2.76 13.70 -0.50
C PHE A 127 -3.89 14.38 -1.29
N LYS A 128 -3.92 15.72 -1.29
CA LYS A 128 -4.67 16.48 -2.28
C LYS A 128 -3.72 16.76 -3.43
N GLY A 129 -3.98 16.14 -4.58
CA GLY A 129 -3.31 16.52 -5.82
C GLY A 129 -3.53 18.01 -6.08
N GLU A 130 -2.49 18.67 -6.61
CA GLU A 130 -2.57 20.02 -7.16
C GLU A 130 -3.77 20.21 -8.09
#